data_AF-A0A352TTP6-F1
#
_entry.id   AF-A0A352TTP6-F1
#
_cell.length_a   1.000
_cell.length_b   1.000
_cell.length_c   1.000
_cell.angle_alpha   90.00
_cell.angle_beta   90.00
_cell.angle_gamma   90.00
#
_symmetry.space_group_name_H-M   'P 1'
#
loop_
_entity.id
_entity.type
_entity.pdbx_description
1 polymer ?
#
loop_
_entity_poly.entity_id
_entity_poly.type
_entity_poly.pdbx_seq_one_letter_code
_entity_poly.pdbx_strand_id
1 'polypeptide(L)'
;MFKNTKELIIVSMISAIIFMLSLIPNLGFITLFPGISITIIHIPVLVGVMIVSRRQAILLGLVFGLGSLIAALMRAVSPIEIAFYNPLISVLPRILFAWFAYEIFHILSAISKKVSPFVSVLFVAMILSFGLYSLGTYLITLVSLSPIIIWVLIGLFYLLLIFITIGYLRKNKAQAFIASTALLSTLIHTILVLSALVLVRPEFFNTTFGGAVDLIYSIMATNGVLEAIAATVIVTPIVITLKEIEK
;
A
#
# COMPACT_ATOMS: atom_id res chain seq x y z
N MET A 1 12.01 23.31 1.24
CA MET A 1 13.01 23.05 0.17
C MET A 1 14.34 22.95 0.91
N PHE A 2 15.15 21.96 0.55
CA PHE A 2 16.22 21.36 1.39
C PHE A 2 16.95 22.34 2.31
N LYS A 3 17.00 22.02 3.61
CA LYS A 3 17.67 22.89 4.60
C LYS A 3 19.16 22.61 4.70
N ASN A 4 19.60 21.41 4.35
CA ASN A 4 21.00 21.01 4.40
C ASN A 4 21.32 19.96 3.32
N THR A 5 22.61 19.71 3.11
CA THR A 5 23.11 18.73 2.14
C THR A 5 22.69 17.30 2.50
N LYS A 6 22.54 16.98 3.80
CA LYS A 6 22.10 15.67 4.27
C LYS A 6 20.68 15.33 3.77
N GLU A 7 19.73 16.25 3.89
CA GLU A 7 18.36 16.10 3.40
C GLU A 7 18.33 15.88 1.89
N LEU A 8 19.16 16.62 1.15
CA LEU A 8 19.29 16.46 -0.30
C LEU A 8 19.78 15.05 -0.67
N ILE A 9 20.82 14.56 0.02
CA ILE A 9 21.37 13.22 -0.19
C ILE A 9 20.32 12.14 0.13
N ILE A 10 19.63 12.23 1.27
CA ILE A 10 18.61 11.25 1.67
C ILE A 10 17.48 11.19 0.62
N VAL A 11 16.95 12.33 0.21
CA VAL A 11 15.86 12.37 -0.78
C VAL A 11 16.33 11.87 -2.14
N SER A 12 17.55 12.18 -2.56
CA SER A 12 18.12 11.68 -3.82
C SER A 12 18.31 10.16 -3.78
N MET A 13 18.81 9.63 -2.67
CA MET A 13 19.04 8.19 -2.48
C MET A 13 17.72 7.42 -2.45
N ILE A 14 16.70 7.90 -1.72
CA ILE A 14 15.36 7.31 -1.73
C ILE A 14 14.73 7.40 -3.12
N SER A 15 14.89 8.53 -3.83
CA SER A 15 14.38 8.70 -5.19
C SER A 15 15.02 7.71 -6.17
N ALA A 16 16.32 7.47 -6.05
CA ALA A 16 17.03 6.47 -6.85
C ALA A 16 16.49 5.06 -6.59
N ILE A 17 16.25 4.69 -5.32
CA ILE A 17 15.64 3.40 -4.95
C ILE A 17 14.22 3.29 -5.54
N ILE A 18 13.40 4.34 -5.44
CA ILE A 18 12.03 4.35 -6.00
C ILE A 18 12.07 4.13 -7.51
N PHE A 19 12.92 4.85 -8.23
CA PHE A 19 13.05 4.67 -9.68
C PHE A 19 13.53 3.27 -10.04
N MET A 20 14.53 2.76 -9.33
CA MET A 20 15.06 1.42 -9.55
C MET A 20 13.99 0.35 -9.36
N LEU A 21 13.22 0.40 -8.26
CA LEU A 21 12.11 -0.53 -8.02
C LEU A 21 10.94 -0.38 -9.01
N SER A 22 10.74 0.82 -9.56
CA SER A 22 9.66 1.07 -10.52
C SER A 22 9.99 0.52 -11.91
N LEU A 23 11.25 0.70 -12.33
CA LEU A 23 11.70 0.43 -13.69
C LEU A 23 12.21 -1.00 -13.89
N ILE A 24 12.78 -1.63 -12.86
CA ILE A 24 13.28 -3.01 -12.98
C ILE A 24 12.15 -4.01 -12.73
N PRO A 25 11.84 -4.90 -13.71
CA PRO A 25 10.82 -5.93 -13.56
C PRO A 25 11.12 -6.87 -12.38
N ASN A 26 10.07 -7.38 -11.72
CA ASN A 26 10.13 -8.35 -10.61
C ASN A 26 10.85 -7.90 -9.32
N LEU A 27 11.43 -6.70 -9.26
CA LEU A 27 11.93 -6.12 -8.01
C LEU A 27 10.84 -5.36 -7.25
N GLY A 28 9.97 -4.66 -7.97
CA GLY A 28 8.88 -3.87 -7.40
C GLY A 28 7.58 -4.64 -7.12
N PHE A 29 7.41 -5.82 -7.71
CA PHE A 29 6.21 -6.65 -7.59
C PHE A 29 6.62 -8.08 -7.24
N ILE A 30 6.24 -8.55 -6.05
CA ILE A 30 6.37 -9.96 -5.70
C ILE A 30 5.05 -10.64 -6.08
N THR A 31 5.06 -11.41 -7.16
CA THR A 31 3.93 -12.26 -7.56
C THR A 31 3.92 -13.52 -6.68
N LEU A 32 3.01 -13.58 -5.71
CA LEU A 32 2.86 -14.75 -4.84
C LEU A 32 2.04 -15.85 -5.53
N PHE A 33 1.03 -15.47 -6.31
CA PHE A 33 0.18 -16.36 -7.08
C PHE A 33 -0.22 -15.71 -8.42
N PRO A 34 -0.66 -16.48 -9.44
CA PRO A 34 -1.22 -15.91 -10.66
C PRO A 34 -2.38 -14.95 -10.33
N GLY A 35 -2.22 -13.66 -10.63
CA GLY A 35 -3.22 -12.61 -10.34
C GLY A 35 -3.12 -11.95 -8.95
N ILE A 36 -2.26 -12.42 -8.05
CA ILE A 36 -2.03 -11.83 -6.71
C ILE A 36 -0.58 -11.35 -6.62
N SER A 37 -0.38 -10.05 -6.69
CA SER A 37 0.92 -9.40 -6.57
C SER A 37 0.95 -8.45 -5.37
N ILE A 38 2.05 -8.49 -4.62
CA ILE A 38 2.35 -7.49 -3.60
C ILE A 38 3.27 -6.43 -4.22
N THR A 39 2.80 -5.18 -4.28
CA THR A 39 3.62 -4.05 -4.72
C THR A 39 4.49 -3.54 -3.57
N ILE A 40 5.81 -3.52 -3.77
CA ILE A 40 6.81 -3.04 -2.79
C ILE A 40 7.26 -1.61 -3.11
N ILE A 41 6.93 -1.08 -4.29
CA ILE A 41 7.44 0.21 -4.79
C ILE A 41 7.07 1.40 -3.89
N HIS A 42 5.93 1.33 -3.19
CA HIS A 42 5.50 2.40 -2.29
C HIS A 42 6.25 2.39 -0.94
N ILE A 43 7.00 1.33 -0.60
CA ILE A 43 7.72 1.19 0.68
C ILE A 43 8.81 2.25 0.87
N PRO A 44 9.73 2.50 -0.09
CA PRO A 44 10.71 3.58 0.06
C PRO A 44 10.06 4.96 0.20
N VAL A 45 8.91 5.20 -0.45
CA VAL A 45 8.14 6.43 -0.26
C VAL A 45 7.67 6.55 1.18
N LEU A 46 7.09 5.48 1.75
CA LEU A 46 6.66 5.46 3.17
C LEU A 46 7.83 5.70 4.12
N VAL A 47 8.97 5.04 3.90
CA VAL A 47 10.18 5.26 4.68
C VAL A 47 10.60 6.73 4.61
N GLY A 48 10.67 7.28 3.40
CA GLY A 48 11.02 8.68 3.17
C GLY A 48 10.08 9.64 3.88
N VAL A 49 8.77 9.47 3.72
CA VAL A 49 7.72 10.29 4.35
C VAL A 49 7.88 10.38 5.87
N MET A 50 8.37 9.34 6.54
CA MET A 50 8.54 9.31 8.00
C MET A 50 9.84 9.95 8.50
N ILE A 51 10.71 10.39 7.58
CA ILE A 51 12.06 10.93 7.85
C ILE A 51 12.19 12.36 7.31
N VAL A 52 11.62 12.64 6.13
CA VAL A 52 11.80 13.92 5.42
C VAL A 52 10.63 14.89 5.67
N SER A 53 10.78 16.15 5.26
CA SER A 53 9.72 17.16 5.40
C SER A 53 8.58 17.00 4.40
N ARG A 54 7.41 17.59 4.68
CA ARG A 54 6.20 17.55 3.82
C ARG A 54 6.48 17.79 2.34
N ARG A 55 7.28 18.81 2.01
CA ARG A 55 7.58 19.16 0.61
C ARG A 55 8.44 18.10 -0.07
N GLN A 56 9.35 17.47 0.67
CA GLN A 56 10.20 16.38 0.17
C GLN A 56 9.40 15.08 0.03
N ALA A 57 8.45 14.81 0.92
CA ALA A 57 7.51 13.71 0.79
C ALA A 57 6.69 13.80 -0.51
N ILE A 58 6.15 14.98 -0.82
CA ILE A 58 5.45 15.23 -2.10
C ILE A 58 6.37 14.97 -3.29
N LEU A 59 7.64 15.40 -3.22
CA LEU A 59 8.62 15.14 -4.27
C LEU A 59 8.86 13.63 -4.45
N LEU A 60 8.98 12.86 -3.38
CA LEU A 60 9.10 11.39 -3.45
C LEU A 60 7.84 10.76 -4.08
N GLY A 61 6.65 11.27 -3.77
CA GLY A 61 5.40 10.87 -4.41
C GLY A 61 5.38 11.18 -5.92
N LEU A 62 5.93 12.32 -6.33
CA LEU A 62 6.10 12.66 -7.75
C LEU A 62 7.08 11.70 -8.44
N VAL A 63 8.23 11.43 -7.83
CA VAL A 63 9.22 10.46 -8.34
C VAL A 63 8.57 9.08 -8.52
N PHE A 64 7.80 8.63 -7.54
CA PHE A 64 7.06 7.37 -7.63
C PHE A 64 6.01 7.40 -8.75
N GLY A 65 5.25 8.48 -8.86
CA GLY A 65 4.28 8.67 -9.94
C GLY A 65 4.90 8.63 -11.34
N LEU A 66 6.01 9.35 -11.52
CA LEU A 66 6.77 9.35 -12.78
C LEU A 66 7.37 7.98 -13.07
N GLY A 67 7.92 7.31 -12.06
CA GLY A 67 8.39 5.93 -12.18
C GLY A 67 7.28 4.99 -12.65
N SER A 68 6.06 5.12 -12.09
CA SER A 68 4.89 4.34 -12.51
C SER A 68 4.46 4.65 -13.95
N LEU A 69 4.51 5.92 -14.38
CA LEU A 69 4.18 6.32 -15.74
C LEU A 69 5.19 5.77 -16.76
N ILE A 70 6.49 5.95 -16.49
CA ILE A 70 7.56 5.47 -17.37
C ILE A 70 7.51 3.93 -17.44
N ALA A 71 7.34 3.27 -16.31
CA ALA A 71 7.18 1.82 -16.26
C ALA A 71 5.98 1.36 -17.10
N ALA A 72 4.83 2.02 -16.99
CA ALA A 72 3.69 1.70 -17.83
C ALA A 72 4.06 1.84 -19.33
N LEU A 73 4.57 2.99 -19.74
CA LEU A 73 4.92 3.27 -21.15
C LEU A 73 5.94 2.28 -21.75
N MET A 74 6.86 1.75 -20.93
CA MET A 74 7.91 0.84 -21.40
C MET A 74 7.48 -0.63 -21.44
N ARG A 75 6.59 -1.06 -20.52
CA ARG A 75 6.38 -2.49 -20.26
C ARG A 75 4.94 -2.88 -19.90
N ALA A 76 3.93 -2.03 -20.10
CA ALA A 76 2.55 -2.41 -19.83
C ALA A 76 2.12 -3.53 -20.78
N VAL A 77 1.73 -4.67 -20.21
CA VAL A 77 1.20 -5.83 -20.97
C VAL A 77 -0.25 -6.08 -20.58
N SER A 78 -0.60 -5.88 -19.32
CA SER A 78 -1.98 -6.06 -18.86
C SER A 78 -2.85 -4.85 -19.18
N PRO A 79 -4.17 -5.03 -19.37
CA PRO A 79 -5.07 -3.92 -19.60
C PRO A 79 -5.05 -2.89 -18.45
N ILE A 80 -4.85 -3.34 -17.20
CA ILE A 80 -4.78 -2.46 -16.01
C ILE A 80 -3.53 -1.58 -16.09
N GLU A 81 -2.38 -2.15 -16.47
CA GLU A 81 -1.13 -1.41 -16.62
C GLU A 81 -1.22 -0.32 -17.70
N ILE A 82 -1.96 -0.57 -18.79
CA ILE A 82 -2.18 0.41 -19.86
C ILE A 82 -2.97 1.62 -19.34
N ALA A 83 -3.87 1.44 -18.37
CA ALA A 83 -4.58 2.57 -17.77
C ALA A 83 -3.64 3.57 -17.08
N PHE A 84 -2.45 3.13 -16.63
CA PHE A 84 -1.44 3.99 -16.02
C PHE A 84 -0.70 4.89 -17.01
N TYR A 85 -0.97 4.81 -18.31
CA TYR A 85 -0.49 5.80 -19.29
C TYR A 85 -1.07 7.19 -19.01
N ASN A 86 -2.25 7.25 -18.39
CA ASN A 86 -2.84 8.51 -17.97
C ASN A 86 -2.18 9.01 -16.68
N PRO A 87 -1.54 10.19 -16.66
CA PRO A 87 -0.93 10.77 -15.46
C PRO A 87 -1.93 11.01 -14.32
N LEU A 88 -3.23 11.16 -14.61
CA LEU A 88 -4.26 11.26 -13.58
C LEU A 88 -4.48 9.94 -12.82
N ILE A 89 -4.12 8.81 -13.44
CA ILE A 89 -4.18 7.48 -12.83
C ILE A 89 -2.82 7.11 -12.26
N SER A 90 -1.69 7.46 -12.89
CA SER A 90 -0.34 7.07 -12.44
C SER A 90 0.35 8.08 -11.52
N VAL A 91 0.30 9.37 -11.81
CA VAL A 91 1.09 10.38 -11.09
C VAL A 91 0.29 10.99 -9.93
N LEU A 92 -0.92 11.44 -10.21
CA LEU A 92 -1.74 12.17 -9.22
C LEU A 92 -2.01 11.35 -7.95
N PRO A 93 -2.43 10.06 -8.00
CA PRO A 93 -2.69 9.29 -6.80
C PRO A 93 -1.43 9.08 -5.94
N ARG A 94 -0.25 9.06 -6.55
CA ARG A 94 1.04 8.83 -5.86
C ARG A 94 1.51 10.08 -5.12
N ILE A 95 1.31 11.25 -5.72
CA ILE A 95 1.54 12.53 -5.05
C ILE A 95 0.61 12.68 -3.85
N LEU A 96 -0.69 12.41 -4.05
CA LEU A 96 -1.69 12.46 -2.98
C LEU A 96 -1.38 11.46 -1.88
N PHE A 97 -1.02 10.23 -2.24
CA PHE A 97 -0.59 9.20 -1.29
C PHE A 97 0.56 9.70 -0.41
N ALA A 98 1.65 10.21 -1.01
CA ALA A 98 2.80 10.67 -0.22
C ALA A 98 2.44 11.84 0.70
N TRP A 99 1.54 12.73 0.25
CA TRP A 99 1.01 13.80 1.08
C TRP A 99 0.16 13.26 2.26
N PHE A 100 -0.83 12.41 1.99
CA PHE A 100 -1.66 11.81 3.03
C PHE A 100 -0.85 10.97 4.02
N ALA A 101 0.13 10.20 3.54
CA ALA A 101 1.02 9.42 4.39
C ALA A 101 1.78 10.30 5.38
N TYR A 102 2.22 11.48 4.93
CA TYR A 102 2.88 12.46 5.79
C TYR A 102 1.93 13.03 6.85
N GLU A 103 0.71 13.39 6.45
CA GLU A 103 -0.30 13.89 7.40
C GLU A 103 -0.71 12.81 8.40
N ILE A 104 -0.92 11.56 7.97
CA ILE A 104 -1.21 10.44 8.88
C ILE A 104 -0.10 10.31 9.90
N PHE A 105 1.17 10.29 9.47
CA PHE A 105 2.31 10.20 10.36
C PHE A 105 2.29 11.32 11.40
N HIS A 106 2.07 12.56 10.95
CA HIS A 106 2.07 13.72 11.83
C HIS A 106 0.88 13.72 12.81
N ILE A 107 -0.33 13.44 12.33
CA ILE A 107 -1.56 13.37 13.14
C ILE A 107 -1.44 12.25 14.18
N LEU A 108 -1.01 11.05 13.77
CA LEU A 108 -0.80 9.94 14.70
C LEU A 108 0.31 10.24 15.72
N SER A 109 1.29 11.08 15.38
CA SER A 109 2.34 11.49 16.31
C SER A 109 1.83 12.48 17.36
N ALA A 110 0.81 13.28 17.02
CA ALA A 110 0.12 14.19 17.92
C ALA A 110 -0.89 13.47 18.82
N ILE A 111 -1.49 12.37 18.34
CA ILE A 111 -2.36 11.49 19.14
C ILE A 111 -1.51 10.64 20.08
N SER A 112 -1.98 10.42 21.32
CA SER A 112 -1.16 9.73 22.33
C SER A 112 -0.64 8.38 21.83
N LYS A 113 0.64 8.09 22.11
CA LYS A 113 1.32 6.82 21.78
C LYS A 113 0.64 5.57 22.36
N LYS A 114 -0.38 5.74 23.22
CA LYS A 114 -1.19 4.67 23.82
C LYS A 114 -2.42 4.33 22.95
N VAL A 115 -2.93 5.30 22.18
CA VAL A 115 -4.16 5.18 21.38
C VAL A 115 -3.86 4.81 19.93
N SER A 116 -2.71 5.24 19.39
CA SER A 116 -2.33 4.95 17.99
C SER A 116 -2.33 3.45 17.63
N PRO A 117 -1.90 2.49 18.48
CA PRO A 117 -1.92 1.08 18.11
C PRO A 117 -3.35 0.52 18.03
N PHE A 118 -4.25 0.96 18.92
CA PHE A 118 -5.63 0.47 18.98
C PHE A 118 -6.43 0.91 17.75
N VAL A 119 -6.32 2.18 17.38
CA VAL A 119 -6.99 2.74 16.18
C VAL A 119 -6.57 1.99 14.92
N SER A 120 -5.28 1.67 14.81
CA SER A 120 -4.76 0.95 13.64
C SER A 120 -5.21 -0.50 13.60
N VAL A 121 -5.22 -1.24 14.72
CA VAL A 121 -5.78 -2.60 14.77
C VAL A 121 -7.25 -2.60 14.37
N LEU A 122 -8.03 -1.64 14.86
CA LEU A 122 -9.44 -1.54 14.53
C LEU A 122 -9.66 -1.27 13.03
N PHE A 123 -8.89 -0.37 12.44
CA PHE A 123 -8.99 -0.04 11.02
C PHE A 123 -8.54 -1.20 10.12
N VAL A 124 -7.48 -1.93 10.52
CA VAL A 124 -7.07 -3.19 9.87
C VAL A 124 -8.19 -4.20 9.92
N ALA A 125 -8.72 -4.47 11.11
CA ALA A 125 -9.76 -5.46 11.30
C ALA A 125 -10.99 -5.14 10.46
N MET A 126 -11.37 -3.86 10.38
CA MET A 126 -12.50 -3.41 9.56
C MET A 126 -12.28 -3.69 8.06
N ILE A 127 -11.13 -3.29 7.52
CA ILE A 127 -10.83 -3.48 6.08
C ILE A 127 -10.59 -4.95 5.74
N LEU A 128 -9.89 -5.67 6.62
CA LEU A 128 -9.61 -7.09 6.46
C LEU A 128 -10.91 -7.92 6.54
N SER A 129 -11.87 -7.53 7.40
CA SER A 129 -13.22 -8.13 7.42
C SER A 129 -13.95 -7.92 6.09
N PHE A 130 -13.92 -6.71 5.54
CA PHE A 130 -14.55 -6.41 4.25
C PHE A 130 -13.89 -7.17 3.09
N GLY A 131 -12.56 -7.15 3.01
CA GLY A 131 -11.80 -7.86 1.96
C GLY A 131 -12.03 -9.37 1.98
N LEU A 132 -12.00 -9.99 3.16
CA LEU A 132 -12.24 -11.43 3.31
C LEU A 132 -13.69 -11.83 3.05
N TYR A 133 -14.66 -10.98 3.41
CA TYR A 133 -16.05 -11.21 3.05
C TYR A 133 -16.22 -11.24 1.52
N SER A 134 -15.66 -10.25 0.82
CA SER A 134 -15.75 -10.18 -0.65
C SER A 134 -15.02 -11.34 -1.36
N LEU A 135 -13.88 -11.77 -0.82
CA LEU A 135 -13.14 -12.92 -1.32
C LEU A 135 -13.91 -14.23 -1.09
N GLY A 136 -14.54 -14.38 0.08
CA GLY A 136 -15.31 -15.56 0.45
C GLY A 136 -16.51 -15.78 -0.44
N THR A 137 -17.28 -14.73 -0.72
CA THR A 137 -18.41 -14.81 -1.67
C THR A 137 -17.95 -15.19 -3.07
N TYR A 138 -16.78 -14.73 -3.50
CA TYR A 138 -16.24 -15.06 -4.81
C TYR A 138 -15.74 -16.51 -4.90
N LEU A 139 -14.97 -16.98 -3.92
CA LEU A 139 -14.46 -18.36 -3.90
C LEU A 139 -15.60 -19.39 -3.90
N ILE A 140 -16.74 -19.07 -3.29
CA ILE A 140 -17.96 -19.90 -3.34
C ILE A 140 -18.48 -20.09 -4.77
N THR A 141 -18.32 -19.09 -5.64
CA THR A 141 -18.78 -19.17 -7.04
C THR A 141 -17.81 -19.91 -7.97
N LEU A 142 -16.52 -19.93 -7.63
CA LEU A 142 -15.48 -20.58 -8.45
C LEU A 142 -15.20 -22.03 -8.05
N VAL A 143 -15.23 -22.30 -6.75
CA VAL A 143 -14.74 -23.55 -6.20
C VAL A 143 -15.94 -24.41 -5.82
N SER A 144 -15.97 -25.66 -6.28
CA SER A 144 -17.00 -26.66 -5.93
C SER A 144 -16.93 -27.16 -4.48
N LEU A 145 -16.19 -26.47 -3.61
CA LEU A 145 -16.16 -26.75 -2.18
C LEU A 145 -17.44 -26.25 -1.51
N SER A 146 -17.78 -26.83 -0.36
CA SER A 146 -18.92 -26.35 0.39
C SER A 146 -18.66 -24.90 0.89
N PRO A 147 -19.66 -24.00 0.83
CA PRO A 147 -19.50 -22.62 1.30
C PRO A 147 -19.01 -22.51 2.74
N ILE A 148 -19.38 -23.47 3.59
CA ILE A 148 -18.99 -23.54 4.99
C ILE A 148 -17.47 -23.74 5.12
N ILE A 149 -16.87 -24.63 4.32
CA ILE A 149 -15.42 -24.89 4.36
C ILE A 149 -14.65 -23.62 3.95
N ILE A 150 -15.13 -22.91 2.92
CA ILE A 150 -14.51 -21.67 2.43
C ILE A 150 -14.52 -20.60 3.53
N TRP A 151 -15.66 -20.39 4.20
CA TRP A 151 -15.76 -19.42 5.30
C TRP A 151 -14.89 -19.80 6.50
N VAL A 152 -14.77 -21.09 6.83
CA VAL A 152 -13.90 -21.56 7.91
C VAL A 152 -12.43 -21.28 7.60
N LEU A 153 -11.97 -21.58 6.38
CA LEU A 153 -10.58 -21.32 5.96
C LEU A 153 -10.24 -19.82 6.00
N ILE A 154 -11.16 -18.99 5.49
CA ILE A 154 -11.03 -17.53 5.49
C ILE A 154 -11.02 -16.97 6.93
N GLY A 155 -11.89 -17.48 7.80
CA GLY A 155 -11.94 -17.09 9.21
C GLY A 155 -10.68 -17.48 9.98
N LEU A 156 -10.11 -18.66 9.72
CA LEU A 156 -8.83 -19.07 10.32
C LEU A 156 -7.67 -18.18 9.84
N PHE A 157 -7.63 -17.87 8.55
CA PHE A 157 -6.65 -16.94 7.99
C PHE A 157 -6.79 -15.53 8.59
N TYR A 158 -8.02 -15.03 8.77
CA TYR A 158 -8.31 -13.75 9.42
C TYR A 158 -7.74 -13.66 10.84
N LEU A 159 -8.02 -14.68 11.65
CA LEU A 159 -7.59 -14.73 13.05
C LEU A 159 -6.06 -14.77 13.15
N LEU A 160 -5.39 -15.53 12.27
CA LEU A 160 -3.94 -15.55 12.18
C LEU A 160 -3.37 -14.16 11.88
N LEU A 161 -3.94 -13.45 10.91
CA LEU A 161 -3.48 -12.11 10.53
C LEU A 161 -3.68 -11.07 11.64
N ILE A 162 -4.82 -11.09 12.33
CA ILE A 162 -5.06 -10.23 13.50
C ILE A 162 -4.06 -10.55 14.61
N PHE A 163 -3.82 -11.83 14.88
CA PHE A 163 -2.90 -12.25 15.93
C PHE A 163 -1.46 -11.77 15.65
N ILE A 164 -0.99 -11.91 14.42
CA ILE A 164 0.33 -11.40 13.99
C ILE A 164 0.39 -9.87 14.16
N THR A 165 -0.65 -9.16 13.72
CA THR A 165 -0.72 -7.70 13.81
C THR A 165 -0.70 -7.21 15.27
N ILE A 166 -1.51 -7.83 16.14
CA ILE A 166 -1.53 -7.51 17.59
C ILE A 166 -0.18 -7.85 18.23
N GLY A 167 0.41 -9.00 17.90
CA GLY A 167 1.71 -9.43 18.43
C GLY A 167 2.83 -8.45 18.07
N TYR A 168 2.83 -7.94 16.83
CA TYR A 168 3.80 -6.95 16.37
C TYR A 168 3.61 -5.58 17.04
N LEU A 169 2.36 -5.16 17.24
CA LEU A 169 2.03 -3.86 17.86
C LEU A 169 2.25 -3.82 19.38
N ARG A 170 2.30 -4.97 20.07
CA ARG A 170 2.48 -5.05 21.53
C ARG A 170 3.92 -4.88 22.00
N LYS A 171 4.93 -4.94 21.12
CA LYS A 171 6.35 -4.93 21.52
C LYS A 171 6.86 -3.54 21.98
N ASN A 172 6.58 -2.47 21.25
CA ASN A 172 7.07 -1.12 21.59
C ASN A 172 6.13 -0.02 21.05
N LYS A 173 5.91 1.05 21.82
CA LYS A 173 5.09 2.20 21.42
C LYS A 173 5.59 2.89 20.14
N ALA A 174 6.91 3.02 19.97
CA ALA A 174 7.49 3.63 18.78
C ALA A 174 7.28 2.74 17.54
N GLN A 175 7.46 1.44 17.70
CA GLN A 175 7.21 0.43 16.67
C GLN A 175 5.74 0.43 16.25
N ALA A 176 4.84 0.44 17.22
CA ALA A 176 3.41 0.41 16.98
C ALA A 176 2.92 1.64 16.21
N PHE A 177 3.48 2.82 16.50
CA PHE A 177 3.19 4.06 15.79
C PHE A 177 3.68 4.05 14.33
N ILE A 178 4.89 3.58 14.08
CA ILE A 178 5.44 3.48 12.72
C ILE A 178 4.63 2.46 11.90
N ALA A 179 4.35 1.29 12.50
CA ALA A 179 3.52 0.24 11.92
C ALA A 179 2.12 0.77 11.54
N SER A 180 1.48 1.48 12.46
CA SER A 180 0.18 2.15 12.25
C SER A 180 0.18 3.08 11.04
N THR A 181 1.22 3.90 10.93
CA THR A 181 1.36 4.85 9.84
C THR A 181 1.53 4.13 8.50
N ALA A 182 2.44 3.15 8.43
CA ALA A 182 2.69 2.39 7.21
C ALA A 182 1.42 1.70 6.72
N LEU A 183 0.67 1.12 7.65
CA LEU A 183 -0.57 0.42 7.36
C LEU A 183 -1.65 1.34 6.78
N LEU A 184 -1.99 2.42 7.49
CA LEU A 184 -3.06 3.33 7.08
C LEU A 184 -2.71 4.04 5.77
N SER A 185 -1.44 4.41 5.61
CA SER A 185 -0.97 5.08 4.40
C SER A 185 -1.11 4.17 3.17
N THR A 186 -0.75 2.89 3.29
CA THR A 186 -0.85 1.92 2.20
C THR A 186 -2.30 1.67 1.79
N LEU A 187 -3.22 1.64 2.75
CA LEU A 187 -4.65 1.53 2.46
C LEU A 187 -5.18 2.75 1.70
N ILE A 188 -4.76 3.96 2.10
CA ILE A 188 -5.09 5.18 1.37
C ILE A 188 -4.52 5.15 -0.05
N HIS A 189 -3.28 4.69 -0.24
CA HIS A 189 -2.70 4.51 -1.58
C HIS A 189 -3.61 3.66 -2.48
N THR A 190 -4.01 2.48 -1.99
CA THR A 190 -4.90 1.58 -2.71
C THR A 190 -6.20 2.29 -3.06
N ILE A 191 -6.88 2.89 -2.09
CA ILE A 191 -8.15 3.60 -2.31
C ILE A 191 -7.99 4.70 -3.37
N LEU A 192 -6.92 5.49 -3.32
CA LEU A 192 -6.67 6.58 -4.28
C LEU A 192 -6.47 6.06 -5.70
N VAL A 193 -5.67 5.00 -5.88
CA VAL A 193 -5.41 4.41 -7.20
C VAL A 193 -6.68 3.78 -7.77
N LEU A 194 -7.44 3.05 -6.95
CA LEU A 194 -8.71 2.44 -7.35
C LEU A 194 -9.73 3.49 -7.75
N SER A 195 -9.90 4.51 -6.91
CA SER A 195 -10.84 5.61 -7.19
C SER A 195 -10.46 6.32 -8.48
N ALA A 196 -9.17 6.60 -8.70
CA ALA A 196 -8.71 7.23 -9.94
C ALA A 196 -8.97 6.35 -11.17
N LEU A 197 -8.75 5.04 -11.06
CA LEU A 197 -9.00 4.10 -12.16
C LEU A 197 -10.49 4.07 -12.54
N VAL A 198 -11.37 3.99 -11.54
CA VAL A 198 -12.84 3.95 -11.73
C VAL A 198 -13.36 5.25 -12.32
N LEU A 199 -12.89 6.39 -11.82
CA LEU A 199 -13.36 7.71 -12.28
C LEU A 199 -12.87 8.06 -13.69
N VAL A 200 -11.63 7.70 -14.03
CA VAL A 200 -11.00 8.13 -15.28
C VAL A 200 -11.19 7.11 -16.41
N ARG A 201 -11.34 5.82 -16.08
CA ARG A 201 -11.54 4.74 -17.06
C ARG A 201 -12.68 3.79 -16.61
N PRO A 202 -13.92 4.27 -16.47
CA PRO A 202 -15.04 3.43 -16.04
C PRO A 202 -15.35 2.29 -17.03
N GLU A 203 -15.17 2.54 -18.33
CA GLU A 203 -15.46 1.55 -19.38
C GLU A 203 -14.57 0.31 -19.28
N PHE A 204 -13.37 0.46 -18.72
CA PHE A 204 -12.43 -0.63 -18.50
C PHE A 204 -13.03 -1.75 -17.64
N PHE A 205 -13.85 -1.40 -16.66
CA PHE A 205 -14.52 -2.36 -15.79
C PHE A 205 -15.71 -3.03 -16.48
N ASN A 206 -16.34 -2.35 -17.45
CA ASN A 206 -17.52 -2.84 -18.15
C ASN A 206 -17.19 -3.70 -19.39
N THR A 207 -16.18 -3.31 -20.18
CA THR A 207 -15.91 -3.91 -21.50
C THR A 207 -14.82 -4.98 -21.49
N THR A 208 -13.81 -4.86 -20.62
CA THR A 208 -12.64 -5.76 -20.64
C THR A 208 -12.88 -7.05 -19.85
N PHE A 209 -13.84 -7.07 -18.92
CA PHE A 209 -14.02 -8.17 -17.97
C PHE A 209 -15.47 -8.67 -17.84
N GLY A 210 -16.34 -8.33 -18.80
CA GLY A 210 -17.67 -8.95 -18.96
C GLY A 210 -18.60 -8.85 -17.74
N GLY A 211 -18.48 -7.79 -16.93
CA GLY A 211 -19.31 -7.60 -15.73
C GLY A 211 -18.74 -8.18 -14.43
N ALA A 212 -17.54 -8.76 -14.42
CA ALA A 212 -16.84 -9.22 -13.21
C ALA A 212 -16.21 -8.07 -12.40
N VAL A 213 -16.92 -6.94 -12.27
CA VAL A 213 -16.47 -5.74 -11.58
C VAL A 213 -16.23 -6.01 -10.09
N ASP A 214 -17.11 -6.80 -9.47
CA ASP A 214 -17.02 -7.19 -8.06
C ASP A 214 -15.80 -8.06 -7.75
N LEU A 215 -15.36 -8.87 -8.73
CA LEU A 215 -14.14 -9.67 -8.63
C LEU A 215 -12.88 -8.79 -8.64
N ILE A 216 -12.86 -7.78 -9.52
CA ILE A 216 -11.69 -6.90 -9.62
C ILE A 216 -11.56 -6.08 -8.33
N TYR A 217 -12.68 -5.54 -7.82
CA TYR A 217 -12.65 -4.86 -6.53
C TYR A 217 -12.23 -5.76 -5.38
N SER A 218 -12.61 -7.04 -5.38
CA SER A 218 -12.19 -7.99 -4.33
C SER A 218 -10.72 -8.37 -4.42
N ILE A 219 -10.19 -8.64 -5.61
CA ILE A 219 -8.75 -8.90 -5.83
C ILE A 219 -7.94 -7.67 -5.43
N MET A 220 -8.38 -6.48 -5.84
CA MET A 220 -7.70 -5.23 -5.52
C MET A 220 -7.75 -4.90 -4.03
N ALA A 221 -8.89 -5.15 -3.36
CA ALA A 221 -9.01 -5.01 -1.93
C ALA A 221 -8.11 -6.01 -1.19
N THR A 222 -8.04 -7.25 -1.65
CA THR A 222 -7.20 -8.30 -1.05
C THR A 222 -5.72 -7.99 -1.22
N ASN A 223 -5.29 -7.57 -2.42
CA ASN A 223 -3.93 -7.12 -2.69
C ASN A 223 -3.56 -5.90 -1.84
N GLY A 224 -4.46 -4.92 -1.73
CA GLY A 224 -4.25 -3.74 -0.89
C GLY A 224 -4.00 -4.07 0.58
N VAL A 225 -4.63 -5.13 1.11
CA VAL A 225 -4.39 -5.58 2.49
C VAL A 225 -3.07 -6.33 2.63
N LEU A 226 -2.76 -7.23 1.69
CA LEU A 226 -1.46 -7.92 1.68
C LEU A 226 -0.30 -6.91 1.57
N GLU A 227 -0.45 -5.89 0.74
CA GLU A 227 0.47 -4.76 0.62
C GLU A 227 0.60 -4.00 1.94
N ALA A 228 -0.51 -3.66 2.60
CA ALA A 228 -0.48 -2.93 3.86
C ALA A 228 0.23 -3.71 4.97
N ILE A 229 0.07 -5.04 5.01
CA ILE A 229 0.77 -5.91 5.96
C ILE A 229 2.26 -5.98 5.63
N ALA A 230 2.61 -6.23 4.36
CA ALA A 230 4.00 -6.27 3.91
C ALA A 230 4.72 -4.94 4.20
N ALA A 231 4.09 -3.81 3.87
CA ALA A 231 4.57 -2.47 4.17
C ALA A 231 4.79 -2.29 5.68
N THR A 232 3.85 -2.73 6.51
CA THR A 232 3.99 -2.65 7.97
C THR A 232 5.19 -3.43 8.48
N VAL A 233 5.37 -4.67 8.03
CA VAL A 233 6.47 -5.54 8.46
C VAL A 233 7.83 -5.03 7.99
N ILE A 234 7.91 -4.44 6.80
CA ILE A 234 9.16 -3.99 6.17
C ILE A 234 9.53 -2.56 6.58
N VAL A 235 8.60 -1.60 6.50
CA VAL A 235 8.86 -0.18 6.81
C VAL A 235 9.26 -0.01 8.26
N THR A 236 8.63 -0.74 9.18
CA THR A 236 8.81 -0.53 10.61
C THR A 236 10.26 -0.72 11.09
N PRO A 237 10.94 -1.85 10.85
CA PRO A 237 12.34 -2.01 11.26
C PRO A 237 13.25 -0.99 10.56
N ILE A 238 13.03 -0.71 9.28
CA ILE A 238 13.85 0.26 8.51
C ILE A 238 13.78 1.64 9.16
N VAL A 239 12.58 2.14 9.45
CA VAL A 239 12.40 3.48 10.02
C VAL A 239 12.91 3.56 11.45
N ILE A 240 12.80 2.49 12.25
CA ILE A 240 13.39 2.45 13.60
C ILE A 240 14.91 2.59 13.52
N THR A 241 15.55 1.75 12.71
CA THR A 241 17.01 1.76 12.55
C THR A 241 17.50 3.11 12.02
N LEU A 242 16.83 3.69 11.02
CA LEU A 242 17.20 5.00 10.49
C LEU A 242 17.08 6.11 11.55
N LYS A 243 16.04 6.08 12.39
CA LYS A 243 15.87 7.05 13.48
C LYS A 243 16.85 6.86 14.63
N GLU A 244 17.40 5.67 14.80
CA GLU A 244 18.47 5.41 15.78
C GLU A 244 19.81 5.93 15.29
N ILE A 245 20.12 5.81 14.00
CA ILE A 245 21.35 6.32 13.38
C ILE A 245 21.36 7.86 13.33
N GLU A 246 20.20 8.51 13.25
CA GLU A 246 20.11 9.98 13.23
C GLU A 246 20.25 10.66 14.60
N LYS A 247 20.19 9.91 15.70
CA LYS A 247 20.39 10.42 17.07
C LYS A 247 21.87 10.48 17.43
#